data_AF-A0A928RZ96-F1
#
_entry.id   AF-A0A928RZ96-F1
#
_cell.length_a   1.000
_cell.length_b   1.000
_cell.length_c   1.000
_cell.angle_alpha   90.00
_cell.angle_beta   90.00
_cell.angle_gamma   90.00
#
_symmetry.space_group_name_H-M   'P 1'
#
loop_
_entity.id
_entity.type
_entity.pdbx_description
1 polymer ?
#
loop_
_entity_poly.entity_id
_entity_poly.type
_entity_poly.pdbx_seq_one_letter_code
_entity_poly.pdbx_strand_id
1 'polypeptide(L)' 'MKTNYVEVFEAGRRFGQVFASEQVAKYNLYKEELPADLRSLAELREEYEELRRKARIAGVPREITGP' A
#
# COMPACT_ATOMS: atom_id res chain seq x y z
N MET A 1 -8.41 1.98 -2.31
CA MET A 1 -6.93 1.83 -2.35
C MET A 1 -6.48 1.60 -3.79
N LYS A 2 -5.26 2.06 -4.16
CA LYS A 2 -4.70 1.90 -5.52
C LYS A 2 -4.66 0.41 -5.94
N THR A 3 -4.27 -0.49 -5.04
CA THR A 3 -4.25 -1.94 -5.24
C THR A 3 -5.62 -2.48 -5.67
N ASN A 4 -6.66 -2.24 -4.87
CA ASN A 4 -8.02 -2.72 -5.19
C ASN A 4 -8.52 -2.15 -6.53
N TYR A 5 -8.14 -0.92 -6.88
CA TYR A 5 -8.51 -0.33 -8.16
C TYR A 5 -7.86 -1.07 -9.34
N VAL A 6 -6.55 -1.33 -9.26
CA VAL A 6 -5.80 -2.09 -10.27
C VAL A 6 -6.39 -3.49 -10.43
N GLU A 7 -6.66 -4.19 -9.33
CA GLU A 7 -7.24 -5.55 -9.32
C GLU A 7 -8.63 -5.58 -9.99
N VAL A 8 -9.51 -4.66 -9.62
CA VAL A 8 -10.86 -4.57 -10.20
C VAL A 8 -10.80 -4.19 -11.68
N PHE A 9 -9.90 -3.29 -12.05
CA PHE A 9 -9.71 -2.90 -13.45
C PHE A 9 -9.22 -4.07 -14.31
N GLU A 10 -8.24 -4.84 -13.82
CA GLU A 10 -7.72 -6.03 -14.52
C GLU A 10 -8.76 -7.15 -14.62
N ALA A 11 -9.53 -7.38 -13.55
CA ALA A 11 -10.64 -8.33 -13.57
C ALA A 11 -11.70 -7.91 -14.61
N GLY A 12 -12.15 -6.66 -14.58
CA GLY A 12 -13.14 -6.15 -15.54
C GLY A 12 -12.64 -6.26 -16.98
N ARG A 13 -11.36 -5.93 -17.24
CA ARG A 13 -10.74 -6.07 -18.56
C ARG A 13 -10.74 -7.53 -19.02
N ARG A 14 -10.43 -8.47 -18.13
CA ARG A 14 -10.46 -9.91 -18.42
C ARG A 14 -11.87 -10.42 -18.79
N PHE A 15 -12.91 -9.85 -18.19
CA PHE A 15 -14.30 -10.20 -18.47
C PHE A 15 -14.94 -9.35 -19.59
N GLY A 16 -14.15 -8.59 -20.35
CA GLY A 16 -14.61 -7.86 -21.53
C GLY A 16 -15.26 -6.50 -21.23
N GLN A 17 -15.08 -5.96 -20.02
CA GLN A 17 -15.57 -4.63 -19.68
C GLN A 17 -14.82 -3.55 -20.46
N VAL A 18 -15.57 -2.62 -21.05
CA VAL A 18 -15.02 -1.45 -21.75
C VAL A 18 -14.89 -0.31 -20.76
N PHE A 19 -13.69 0.27 -20.68
CA PHE A 19 -13.37 1.37 -19.79
C PHE A 19 -13.23 2.67 -20.57
N ALA A 20 -13.63 3.78 -19.96
CA ALA A 20 -13.38 5.12 -20.48
C ALA A 20 -11.88 5.44 -20.49
N SER A 21 -11.47 6.36 -21.36
CA SER A 21 -10.07 6.81 -21.47
C SER A 21 -9.48 7.29 -20.14
N GLU A 22 -10.27 8.00 -19.34
CA GLU A 22 -9.88 8.47 -18.01
C GLU A 22 -9.57 7.32 -17.04
N GLN A 23 -10.32 6.23 -17.12
CA GLN A 23 -10.10 5.04 -16.28
C GLN A 23 -8.83 4.31 -16.71
N VAL A 24 -8.55 4.24 -18.01
CA VAL A 24 -7.30 3.68 -18.55
C VAL A 24 -6.10 4.51 -18.09
N ALA A 25 -6.18 5.83 -18.20
CA ALA A 25 -5.12 6.74 -17.75
C ALA A 25 -4.83 6.58 -16.25
N LYS A 26 -5.89 6.50 -15.43
CA LYS A 26 -5.79 6.26 -13.99
C LYS A 26 -5.18 4.89 -13.66
N TYR A 27 -5.55 3.84 -14.39
CA TYR A 27 -4.95 2.51 -14.24
C TYR A 27 -3.45 2.54 -14.51
N ASN A 28 -3.02 3.17 -15.61
CA ASN A 28 -1.59 3.25 -15.95
C ASN A 28 -0.80 3.99 -14.87
N LEU A 29 -1.30 5.16 -14.43
CA LEU A 29 -0.68 5.92 -13.35
C LEU A 29 -0.54 5.05 -12.08
N TYR A 30 -1.62 4.39 -11.66
CA TYR A 30 -1.57 3.58 -10.45
C TYR A 30 -0.67 2.36 -10.59
N LYS A 31 -0.59 1.76 -11.77
CA LYS A 31 0.30 0.64 -12.04
C LYS A 31 1.78 1.04 -11.94
N GLU A 32 2.11 2.26 -12.34
CA GLU A 32 3.47 2.82 -12.24
C GLU A 32 3.84 3.18 -10.80
N GLU A 33 2.92 3.80 -10.05
CA GLU A 33 3.18 4.25 -8.68
C GLU A 33 3.16 3.10 -7.65
N LEU A 34 2.31 2.10 -7.84
CA LEU A 34 2.04 1.06 -6.83
C LEU A 34 3.30 0.31 -6.34
N PRO A 35 4.27 -0.07 -7.18
CA PRO A 35 5.49 -0.72 -6.71
C PRO A 35 6.35 0.17 -5.78
N ALA A 36 6.39 1.49 -6.03
CA ALA A 36 7.11 2.43 -5.19
C ALA A 36 6.38 2.63 -3.85
N ASP A 37 5.05 2.77 -3.88
CA ASP A 37 4.21 2.89 -2.68
C ASP A 37 4.33 1.65 -1.79
N LEU A 38 4.33 0.44 -2.38
CA LEU A 38 4.47 -0.81 -1.64
C LEU A 38 5.85 -0.98 -0.99
N ARG A 39 6.92 -0.56 -1.67
CA ARG A 39 8.28 -0.55 -1.09
C ARG A 39 8.36 0.40 0.09
N SER A 40 7.88 1.64 -0.09
CA SER A 40 7.86 2.65 0.97
C SER A 40 7.05 2.17 2.19
N LEU A 41 5.92 1.50 1.96
CA LEU A 41 5.11 0.92 3.03
C LEU A 41 5.85 -0.21 3.77
N ALA A 42 6.61 -1.04 3.06
CA ALA A 42 7.41 -2.10 3.66
C ALA A 42 8.53 -1.53 4.53
N GLU A 43 9.28 -0.55 4.02
CA GLU A 43 10.33 0.16 4.74
C GLU A 43 9.79 0.83 6.02
N LEU A 44 8.68 1.57 5.90
CA LEU A 44 8.03 2.20 7.06
C LEU A 44 7.56 1.18 8.11
N ARG A 45 7.10 0.00 7.69
CA ARG A 45 6.73 -1.08 8.62
C ARG A 45 7.93 -1.64 9.36
N GLU A 46 9.04 -1.87 8.67
CA GLU A 46 10.28 -2.32 9.28
C GLU A 46 10.83 -1.30 10.27
N GLU A 47 10.87 -0.03 9.89
CA GLU A 47 11.27 1.07 10.77
C GLU A 47 10.37 1.16 12.01
N TYR A 48 9.06 1.05 11.82
CA TYR A 48 8.10 1.07 12.91
C TYR A 48 8.32 -0.09 13.91
N GLU A 49 8.49 -1.31 13.41
CA GLU A 49 8.75 -2.47 14.27
C GLU A 49 10.08 -2.35 15.02
N GLU A 50 11.11 -1.81 14.36
CA GLU A 50 12.41 -1.55 15.00
C GLU A 50 12.29 -0.49 16.11
N LEU A 51 11.52 0.57 15.89
CA LEU A 51 11.22 1.58 16.91
C LEU A 51 10.44 0.98 18.08
N ARG A 52 9.44 0.14 17.82
CA ARG A 52 8.70 -0.58 18.87
C ARG A 52 9.62 -1.49 19.67
N ARG A 53 10.53 -2.21 19.01
CA ARG A 53 11.52 -3.08 19.66
C ARG A 53 12.42 -2.27 20.59
N LYS A 54 12.98 -1.15 20.11
CA LYS A 54 13.81 -0.23 20.91
C LYS A 54 13.05 0.34 22.10
N ALA A 55 11.83 0.80 21.89
CA ALA A 55 10.99 1.35 22.96
C ALA A 55 10.66 0.31 24.04
N ARG A 56 10.41 -0.94 23.64
CA ARG A 56 10.22 -2.06 24.58
C ARG A 56 11.47 -2.34 25.42
N ILE A 57 12.64 -2.35 24.80
CA ILE A 57 13.93 -2.52 25.50
C ILE A 57 14.17 -1.38 26.50
N ALA A 58 13.80 -0.16 26.13
CA ALA A 58 13.90 1.03 26.98
C ALA A 58 12.82 1.11 28.08
N GLY A 59 11.91 0.13 28.17
CA GLY A 59 10.87 0.08 29.19
C GLY A 59 9.71 1.06 28.95
N VAL A 60 9.52 1.55 27.72
CA VAL A 60 8.41 2.44 27.39
C VAL A 60 7.07 1.69 27.51
N PRO A 61 6.07 2.23 28.23
CA PRO A 61 4.76 1.61 28.37
C PRO A 61 4.06 1.34 27.03
N ARG A 62 3.25 0.27 27.00
CA ARG A 62 2.55 -0.18 25.78
C ARG A 62 1.50 0.82 25.29
N GLU A 63 0.92 1.65 26.16
CA GLU A 63 -0.06 2.65 25.72
C GLU A 63 0.57 3.68 24.76
N ILE A 64 1.88 3.88 24.82
CA ILE A 64 2.63 4.84 23.99
C ILE A 64 3.14 4.18 22.69
N THR A 65 3.48 2.89 22.73
CA THR A 65 4.11 2.16 21.61
C THR A 65 3.11 1.44 20.71
N GLY A 66 1.81 1.64 20.95
CA GLY A 66 0.71 1.04 20.19
C GLY A 66 0.44 -0.43 20.51
N PRO A 67 -0.69 -0.99 20.05
CA PRO A 67 -1.05 -2.42 20.21
C PRO A 67 -0.06 -3.36 19.53
#